data_AF-A0A8C3G3Y0-F1
#
_entry.id   AF-A0A8C3G3Y0-F1
#
_cell.length_a   1.000
_cell.length_b   1.000
_cell.length_c   1.000
_cell.angle_alpha   90.00
_cell.angle_beta   90.00
_cell.angle_gamma   90.00
#
_symmetry.space_group_name_H-M   'P 1'
#
loop_
_entity.id
_entity.type
_entity.pdbx_description
1 polymer ?
#
loop_
_entity_poly.entity_id
_entity_poly.type
_entity_poly.pdbx_seq_one_letter_code
_entity_poly.pdbx_strand_id
1 'polypeptide(L)'
;MEVTAVATQGRFDSWDWVGGYLLLYSDTGRAWKQYRHEDGRLVGNVNSEAVVQNKLSHPVRTRFLRFVPLDWNPSGWMGLRVEAYGCSYKSYVADFDGRSSLLYRFNQKSMSTVKDVVSLRFKSHQAEGVLLHGEGQRGDYITLELHRGALDLYLNLGEPETSGTTAAGRVAVTVGSLLDDQQWHSVHIERFNKQVNLTVDSHTQHFHTKGEGHSLEVDYELSFGGIPLPGKPGTFLRKNFHGCVENLYYNGINVIDLAKRRKPQIHSDESNAEVKLYVCIYIYIWT
;
A
#
# COMPACT_ATOMS: atom_id res chain seq x y z
N MET A 1 -0.46 3.43 14.75
CA MET A 1 -0.21 2.30 15.67
C MET A 1 -0.75 1.04 15.00
N GLU A 2 -0.27 -0.15 15.35
CA GLU A 2 -0.90 -1.40 14.92
C GLU A 2 -1.73 -1.95 16.08
N VAL A 3 -3.05 -1.84 15.96
CA VAL A 3 -4.03 -2.20 16.99
C VAL A 3 -4.36 -3.68 16.87
N THR A 4 -4.21 -4.43 17.95
CA THR A 4 -4.48 -5.87 18.00
C THR A 4 -5.66 -6.21 18.90
N ALA A 5 -6.04 -5.33 19.83
CA ALA A 5 -7.24 -5.47 20.64
C ALA A 5 -7.76 -4.11 21.11
N VAL A 6 -9.03 -4.06 21.49
CA VAL A 6 -9.63 -2.93 22.20
C VAL A 6 -10.37 -3.45 23.43
N ALA A 7 -10.36 -2.68 24.52
CA ALA A 7 -11.17 -2.94 25.69
C ALA A 7 -12.12 -1.79 25.96
N THR A 8 -13.31 -2.14 26.44
CA THR A 8 -14.33 -1.17 26.87
C THR A 8 -14.76 -1.46 28.29
N GLN A 9 -15.09 -0.40 29.02
CA GLN A 9 -15.64 -0.45 30.37
C GLN A 9 -16.73 0.64 30.49
N GLY A 10 -17.81 0.40 31.23
CA GLY A 10 -18.80 1.45 31.49
C GLY A 10 -18.25 2.55 32.39
N ARG A 11 -18.98 3.64 32.58
CA ARG A 11 -18.55 4.72 33.49
C ARG A 11 -18.58 4.21 34.95
N PHE A 12 -17.51 4.47 35.70
CA PHE A 12 -17.37 4.01 37.09
C PHE A 12 -18.55 4.40 37.97
N ASP A 13 -19.00 3.45 38.81
CA ASP A 13 -20.07 3.63 39.81
C ASP A 13 -21.33 4.28 39.21
N SER A 14 -21.77 3.75 38.07
CA SER A 14 -22.90 4.29 37.34
C SER A 14 -23.70 3.20 36.63
N TRP A 15 -24.83 3.61 36.07
CA TRP A 15 -25.65 2.76 35.21
C TRP A 15 -25.31 2.99 33.73
N ASP A 16 -24.28 3.79 33.44
CA ASP A 16 -23.95 4.23 32.09
C ASP A 16 -22.92 3.28 31.46
N TRP A 17 -23.38 2.39 30.58
CA TRP A 17 -22.53 1.45 29.86
C TRP A 17 -23.11 1.10 28.48
N VAL A 18 -22.22 0.83 27.52
CA VAL A 18 -22.57 0.47 26.14
C VAL A 18 -22.52 -1.05 25.98
N GLY A 19 -23.59 -1.66 25.47
CA GLY A 19 -23.73 -3.12 25.28
C GLY A 19 -23.18 -3.65 23.97
N GLY A 20 -23.03 -2.77 22.97
CA GLY A 20 -22.27 -3.06 21.77
C GLY A 20 -22.06 -1.83 20.90
N TYR A 21 -21.07 -1.94 20.02
CA TYR A 21 -20.56 -0.80 19.26
C TYR A 21 -19.97 -1.24 17.92
N LEU A 22 -19.87 -0.29 16.99
CA LEU A 22 -19.03 -0.41 15.80
C LEU A 22 -17.65 0.17 16.10
N LEU A 23 -16.61 -0.48 15.61
CA LEU A 23 -15.26 0.06 15.63
C LEU A 23 -14.90 0.60 14.25
N LEU A 24 -14.65 1.90 14.18
CA LEU A 24 -14.18 2.57 12.96
C LEU A 24 -12.73 3.02 13.13
N TYR A 25 -11.97 3.03 12.04
CA TYR A 25 -10.59 3.47 12.01
C TYR A 25 -10.29 4.37 10.82
N SER A 26 -9.31 5.27 10.98
CA SER A 26 -8.92 6.24 9.95
C SER A 26 -7.49 6.74 10.18
N ASP A 27 -6.76 7.03 9.11
CA ASP A 27 -5.48 7.74 9.20
C ASP A 27 -5.63 9.26 9.13
N THR A 28 -6.74 9.75 8.57
CA THR A 28 -6.99 11.19 8.34
C THR A 28 -8.02 11.78 9.30
N GLY A 29 -8.81 10.94 9.97
CA GLY A 29 -9.97 11.35 10.77
C GLY A 29 -11.18 11.77 9.94
N ARG A 30 -11.10 11.72 8.60
CA ARG A 30 -12.16 12.11 7.67
C ARG A 30 -12.80 10.92 6.97
N ALA A 31 -11.98 10.06 6.37
CA ALA A 31 -12.42 8.84 5.70
C ALA A 31 -12.29 7.64 6.65
N TRP A 32 -13.41 7.08 7.06
CA TRP A 32 -13.48 6.04 8.09
C TRP A 32 -13.77 4.67 7.47
N LYS A 33 -12.99 3.66 7.83
CA LYS A 33 -13.28 2.25 7.56
C LYS A 33 -13.88 1.60 8.80
N GLN A 34 -14.87 0.75 8.60
CA GLN A 34 -15.41 -0.09 9.66
C GLN A 34 -14.54 -1.34 9.80
N TYR A 35 -14.11 -1.65 11.02
CA TYR A 35 -13.58 -2.95 11.36
C TYR A 35 -14.72 -3.96 11.34
N ARG A 36 -14.66 -4.92 10.41
CA ARG A 36 -15.69 -5.95 10.25
C ARG A 36 -15.18 -7.28 10.79
N HIS A 37 -15.82 -7.75 11.86
CA HIS A 37 -15.70 -9.11 12.38
C HIS A 37 -17.12 -9.68 12.41
N GLU A 38 -17.36 -10.78 11.69
CA GLU A 38 -18.69 -11.40 11.54
C GLU A 38 -19.75 -10.36 11.12
N ASP A 39 -20.67 -10.03 12.03
CA ASP A 39 -21.79 -9.11 11.84
C ASP A 39 -21.35 -7.62 11.78
N GLY A 40 -20.07 -7.35 12.02
CA GLY A 40 -19.48 -6.01 12.04
C GLY A 40 -19.70 -5.24 13.36
N ARG A 41 -20.36 -5.86 14.34
CA ARG A 41 -20.61 -5.37 15.69
C ARG A 41 -19.60 -6.00 16.66
N LEU A 42 -19.06 -5.19 17.57
CA LEU A 42 -18.29 -5.69 18.72
C LEU A 42 -19.15 -5.69 19.98
N VAL A 43 -18.97 -6.72 20.80
CA VAL A 43 -19.65 -6.88 22.08
C VAL A 43 -19.07 -5.90 23.09
N GLY A 44 -19.94 -5.13 23.73
CA GLY A 44 -19.61 -4.18 24.77
C GLY A 44 -19.81 -4.77 26.17
N ASN A 45 -20.14 -3.90 27.11
CA ASN A 45 -20.25 -4.21 28.53
C ASN A 45 -21.65 -4.72 28.90
N VAL A 46 -21.78 -5.33 30.08
CA VAL A 46 -23.08 -5.69 30.69
C VAL A 46 -23.29 -4.97 32.05
N ASN A 47 -22.29 -4.19 32.48
CA ASN A 47 -22.28 -3.39 33.70
C ASN A 47 -21.18 -2.30 33.61
N SER A 48 -21.06 -1.45 34.64
CA SER A 48 -20.06 -0.37 34.70
C SER A 48 -18.64 -0.81 35.03
N GLU A 49 -18.47 -1.98 35.66
CA GLU A 49 -17.23 -2.36 36.34
C GLU A 49 -16.39 -3.39 35.56
N ALA A 50 -17.00 -4.31 34.83
CA ALA A 50 -16.29 -5.34 34.11
C ALA A 50 -15.67 -4.76 32.83
N VAL A 51 -14.38 -5.03 32.63
CA VAL A 51 -13.68 -4.73 31.37
C VAL A 51 -13.99 -5.82 30.35
N VAL A 52 -14.45 -5.42 29.17
CA VAL A 52 -14.70 -6.32 28.05
C VAL A 52 -13.65 -6.07 26.98
N GLN A 53 -12.81 -7.08 26.72
CA GLN A 53 -11.75 -7.01 25.73
C GLN A 53 -12.12 -7.78 24.47
N ASN A 54 -12.02 -7.12 23.33
CA ASN A 54 -12.20 -7.70 22.00
C ASN A 54 -10.84 -7.78 21.30
N LYS A 55 -10.35 -9.00 21.05
CA LYS A 55 -9.15 -9.22 20.22
C LYS A 55 -9.56 -9.12 18.75
N LEU A 56 -8.82 -8.31 17.99
CA LEU A 56 -9.07 -8.15 16.56
C LEU A 56 -8.47 -9.35 15.82
N SER A 57 -9.28 -10.04 15.01
CA SER A 57 -8.81 -11.16 14.18
C SER A 57 -7.72 -10.74 13.17
N HIS A 58 -7.77 -9.49 12.72
CA HIS A 58 -6.77 -8.89 11.86
C HIS A 58 -6.34 -7.56 12.49
N PRO A 59 -5.03 -7.35 12.73
CA PRO A 59 -4.54 -6.10 13.28
C PRO A 59 -4.86 -4.90 12.37
N VAL A 60 -5.21 -3.77 12.97
CA VAL A 60 -5.56 -2.55 12.25
C VAL A 60 -4.47 -1.51 12.41
N ARG A 61 -3.83 -1.13 11.30
CA ARG A 61 -2.90 0.00 11.26
C ARG A 61 -3.69 1.28 11.09
N THR A 62 -3.67 2.14 12.10
CA THR A 62 -4.46 3.37 12.10
C THR A 62 -3.84 4.46 12.97
N ARG A 63 -4.21 5.72 12.72
CA ARG A 63 -3.97 6.87 13.61
C ARG A 63 -5.15 7.17 14.53
N PHE A 64 -6.37 6.99 14.03
CA PHE A 64 -7.60 7.32 14.75
C PHE A 64 -8.47 6.07 14.89
N LEU A 65 -9.08 5.92 16.06
CA LEU A 65 -10.16 4.98 16.33
C LEU A 65 -11.41 5.76 16.70
N ARG A 66 -12.56 5.23 16.33
CA ARG A 66 -13.86 5.76 16.73
C ARG A 66 -14.76 4.61 17.12
N PHE A 67 -15.28 4.69 18.34
CA PHE A 67 -16.25 3.76 18.90
C PHE A 67 -17.63 4.37 18.69
N VAL A 68 -18.50 3.68 17.96
CA VAL A 68 -19.86 4.13 17.67
C VAL A 68 -20.83 3.24 18.46
N PRO A 69 -21.40 3.72 19.57
CA PRO A 69 -22.38 2.95 20.34
C PRO A 69 -23.58 2.55 19.48
N LEU A 70 -24.02 1.30 19.63
CA LEU A 70 -25.23 0.79 18.99
C LEU A 70 -26.38 0.61 19.99
N ASP A 71 -26.05 0.18 21.21
CA ASP A 71 -26.97 -0.01 22.33
C ASP A 71 -26.24 0.21 23.65
N TRP A 72 -27.01 0.55 24.67
CA TRP A 72 -26.55 0.86 26.02
C TRP A 72 -27.60 0.42 27.03
N ASN A 73 -27.25 0.49 28.31
CA ASN A 73 -28.18 0.18 29.39
C ASN A 73 -29.50 0.97 29.27
N PRO A 74 -30.67 0.31 29.18
CA PRO A 74 -31.96 1.01 29.14
C PRO A 74 -32.24 1.88 30.37
N SER A 75 -31.63 1.55 31.51
CA SER A 75 -31.79 2.28 32.77
C SER A 75 -30.72 3.36 33.00
N GLY A 76 -29.85 3.62 32.02
CA GLY A 76 -28.76 4.59 32.13
C GLY A 76 -28.47 5.29 30.80
N TRP A 77 -27.29 5.88 30.68
CA TRP A 77 -26.83 6.59 29.48
C TRP A 77 -25.65 5.87 28.79
N MET A 78 -25.18 6.45 27.68
CA MET A 78 -23.96 6.01 27.01
C MET A 78 -22.73 6.41 27.84
N GLY A 79 -22.15 5.46 28.56
CA GLY A 79 -20.88 5.59 29.26
C GLY A 79 -19.84 4.64 28.69
N LEU A 80 -18.66 5.16 28.32
CA LEU A 80 -17.59 4.36 27.74
C LEU A 80 -16.23 4.86 28.19
N ARG A 81 -15.46 3.98 28.85
CA ARG A 81 -14.02 4.05 29.02
C ARG A 81 -13.42 3.07 28.02
N VAL A 82 -12.37 3.49 27.32
CA VAL A 82 -11.77 2.68 26.26
C VAL A 82 -10.28 2.56 26.44
N GLU A 83 -9.76 1.40 26.08
CA GLU A 83 -8.33 1.14 25.97
C GLU A 83 -8.05 0.45 24.64
N ALA A 84 -6.94 0.79 23.98
CA ALA A 84 -6.52 0.15 22.75
C ALA A 84 -5.15 -0.50 22.96
N TYR A 85 -5.05 -1.79 22.65
CA TYR A 85 -3.81 -2.56 22.75
C TYR A 85 -3.19 -2.73 21.37
N GLY A 86 -1.86 -2.69 21.34
CA GLY A 86 -1.13 -2.80 20.10
C GLY A 86 0.35 -2.46 20.26
N CYS A 87 1.04 -2.38 19.14
CA CYS A 87 2.45 -2.03 19.08
C CYS A 87 2.66 -0.71 18.35
N SER A 88 3.75 -0.02 18.69
CA SER A 88 4.25 1.08 17.85
C SER A 88 4.57 0.53 16.46
N TYR A 89 4.03 1.16 15.43
CA TYR A 89 4.28 0.79 14.04
C TYR A 89 5.23 1.83 13.45
N LYS A 90 6.38 1.37 12.95
CA LYS A 90 7.35 2.20 12.22
C LYS A 90 7.21 1.89 10.74
N SER A 91 6.85 2.89 9.94
CA SER A 91 6.86 2.79 8.47
C SER A 91 7.73 3.87 7.84
N TYR A 92 8.31 3.52 6.70
CA TYR A 92 8.98 4.46 5.81
C TYR A 92 7.99 4.90 4.76
N VAL A 93 7.69 6.20 4.69
CA VAL A 93 6.67 6.76 3.80
C VAL A 93 7.32 7.77 2.86
N ALA A 94 6.96 7.71 1.59
CA ALA A 94 7.28 8.68 0.56
C ALA A 94 5.97 9.29 0.03
N ASP A 95 5.91 10.61 0.00
CA ASP A 95 4.83 11.36 -0.62
C ASP A 95 5.22 11.75 -2.05
N PHE A 96 4.39 11.39 -3.02
CA PHE A 96 4.57 11.70 -4.44
C PHE A 96 3.48 12.68 -4.86
N ASP A 97 3.88 13.78 -5.49
CA ASP A 97 2.98 14.88 -5.90
C ASP A 97 2.55 14.79 -7.38
N GLY A 98 2.92 13.70 -8.07
CA GLY A 98 2.73 13.54 -9.51
C GLY A 98 3.81 14.23 -10.36
N ARG A 99 4.86 14.80 -9.76
CA ARG A 99 5.99 15.40 -10.48
C ARG A 99 7.31 14.71 -10.13
N SER A 100 7.49 14.28 -8.90
CA SER A 100 8.69 13.55 -8.48
C SER A 100 8.63 12.05 -8.77
N SER A 101 9.80 11.44 -8.92
CA SER A 101 9.99 9.99 -8.89
C SER A 101 11.26 9.63 -8.13
N LEU A 102 11.33 8.40 -7.61
CA LEU A 102 12.54 7.82 -7.02
C LEU A 102 13.19 6.87 -8.04
N LEU A 103 14.47 7.06 -8.32
CA LEU A 103 15.25 6.27 -9.26
C LEU A 103 16.27 5.44 -8.49
N TYR A 104 16.04 4.12 -8.44
CA TYR A 104 16.93 3.15 -7.82
C TYR A 104 17.90 2.60 -8.85
N ARG A 105 19.15 3.03 -8.79
CA ARG A 105 20.24 2.65 -9.69
C ARG A 105 20.97 1.41 -9.23
N PHE A 106 21.18 0.49 -10.15
CA PHE A 106 21.94 -0.73 -9.92
C PHE A 106 23.45 -0.47 -9.97
N ASN A 107 24.22 -1.28 -9.24
CA ASN A 107 25.69 -1.18 -9.28
C ASN A 107 26.28 -1.65 -10.62
N GLN A 108 25.55 -2.52 -11.33
CA GLN A 108 25.92 -3.04 -12.65
C GLN A 108 25.11 -2.31 -13.72
N LYS A 109 25.65 -2.20 -14.94
CA LYS A 109 25.00 -1.50 -16.06
C LYS A 109 23.64 -2.09 -16.43
N SER A 110 23.47 -3.40 -16.24
CA SER A 110 22.20 -4.10 -16.35
C SER A 110 22.06 -5.08 -15.19
N MET A 111 20.82 -5.34 -14.79
CA MET A 111 20.47 -6.38 -13.83
C MET A 111 19.61 -7.43 -14.54
N SER A 112 20.10 -8.66 -14.55
CA SER A 112 19.33 -9.83 -15.01
C SER A 112 18.90 -10.63 -13.78
N THR A 113 17.60 -10.69 -13.53
CA THR A 113 17.04 -11.41 -12.37
C THR A 113 16.20 -12.59 -12.83
N VAL A 114 16.23 -13.69 -12.08
CA VAL A 114 15.34 -14.87 -12.28
C VAL A 114 14.21 -14.88 -11.25
N LYS A 115 14.43 -14.23 -10.11
CA LYS A 115 13.47 -14.01 -9.05
C LYS A 115 13.39 -12.52 -8.73
N ASP A 116 12.17 -11.99 -8.67
CA ASP A 116 11.91 -10.62 -8.20
C ASP A 116 10.83 -10.63 -7.14
N VAL A 117 11.03 -9.85 -6.09
CA VAL A 117 10.05 -9.61 -5.04
C VAL A 117 9.91 -8.11 -4.84
N VAL A 118 8.73 -7.59 -5.17
CA VAL A 118 8.36 -6.19 -4.93
C VAL A 118 7.25 -6.16 -3.89
N SER A 119 7.38 -5.34 -2.87
CA SER A 119 6.27 -5.07 -1.96
C SER A 119 6.18 -3.58 -1.63
N LEU A 120 4.96 -3.07 -1.58
CA LEU A 120 4.67 -1.69 -1.19
C LEU A 120 3.25 -1.59 -0.69
N ARG A 121 2.93 -0.54 0.04
CA ARG A 121 1.55 -0.10 0.22
C ARG A 121 1.39 1.29 -0.34
N PHE A 122 0.29 1.56 -1.01
CA PHE A 122 0.01 2.87 -1.58
C PHE A 122 -1.35 3.40 -1.14
N LYS A 123 -1.52 4.71 -1.22
CA LYS A 123 -2.75 5.42 -0.96
C LYS A 123 -2.86 6.59 -1.92
N SER A 124 -3.97 6.71 -2.63
CA SER A 124 -4.19 7.73 -3.66
C SER A 124 -5.67 8.15 -3.72
N HIS A 125 -5.93 9.35 -4.24
CA HIS A 125 -7.25 9.77 -4.74
C HIS A 125 -7.28 9.84 -6.28
N GLN A 126 -6.13 9.72 -6.93
CA GLN A 126 -6.06 9.65 -8.38
C GLN A 126 -6.27 8.21 -8.80
N ALA A 127 -7.15 7.99 -9.76
CA ALA A 127 -7.40 6.69 -10.39
C ALA A 127 -6.32 6.28 -11.39
N GLU A 128 -5.33 7.15 -11.65
CA GLU A 128 -4.28 7.00 -12.64
C GLU A 128 -2.92 7.32 -12.02
N GLY A 129 -1.89 6.49 -12.25
CA GLY A 129 -0.52 6.79 -11.82
C GLY A 129 0.44 5.61 -11.85
N VAL A 130 1.65 5.81 -12.37
CA VAL A 130 2.71 4.78 -12.39
C VAL A 130 3.39 4.63 -11.03
N LEU A 131 3.33 3.43 -10.44
CA LEU A 131 3.93 3.10 -9.14
C LEU A 131 5.36 2.57 -9.28
N LEU A 132 5.60 1.72 -10.27
CA LEU A 132 6.89 1.10 -10.56
C LEU A 132 7.05 1.00 -12.08
N HIS A 133 8.23 1.33 -12.58
CA HIS A 133 8.59 1.10 -13.97
C HIS A 133 10.09 0.79 -14.11
N GLY A 134 10.39 -0.23 -14.93
CA GLY A 134 11.73 -0.58 -15.37
C GLY A 134 11.68 -1.12 -16.80
N GLU A 135 12.67 -0.78 -17.59
CA GLU A 135 12.80 -1.21 -18.99
C GLU A 135 14.28 -1.53 -19.27
N GLY A 136 14.53 -2.57 -20.06
CA GLY A 136 15.86 -2.95 -20.54
C GLY A 136 15.98 -2.79 -22.05
N GLN A 137 17.21 -2.71 -22.55
CA GLN A 137 17.55 -2.53 -23.97
C GLN A 137 16.98 -3.62 -24.88
N ARG A 138 16.70 -4.81 -24.36
CA ARG A 138 16.12 -5.93 -25.11
C ARG A 138 14.60 -5.89 -25.20
N GLY A 139 13.96 -4.83 -24.67
CA GLY A 139 12.51 -4.69 -24.63
C GLY A 139 11.84 -5.44 -23.47
N ASP A 140 12.64 -5.99 -22.55
CA ASP A 140 12.17 -6.47 -21.25
C ASP A 140 11.68 -5.28 -20.44
N TYR A 141 10.51 -5.41 -19.81
CA TYR A 141 9.99 -4.34 -18.97
C TYR A 141 9.09 -4.89 -17.88
N ILE A 142 9.03 -4.16 -16.79
CA ILE A 142 8.06 -4.31 -15.73
C ILE A 142 7.42 -2.96 -15.48
N THR A 143 6.09 -2.89 -15.47
CA THR A 143 5.39 -1.66 -15.12
C THR A 143 4.15 -1.97 -14.32
N LEU A 144 4.07 -1.37 -13.14
CA LEU A 144 2.90 -1.40 -12.28
C LEU A 144 2.27 -0.01 -12.26
N GLU A 145 1.01 0.08 -12.64
CA GLU A 145 0.28 1.34 -12.62
C GLU A 145 -1.13 1.18 -12.08
N LEU A 146 -1.61 2.25 -11.46
CA LEU A 146 -3.01 2.43 -11.17
C LEU A 146 -3.67 2.98 -12.44
N HIS A 147 -4.72 2.32 -12.92
CA HIS A 147 -5.47 2.70 -14.11
C HIS A 147 -6.95 2.45 -13.84
N ARG A 148 -7.77 3.51 -13.94
CA ARG A 148 -9.21 3.52 -13.60
C ARG A 148 -9.53 2.94 -12.21
N GLY A 149 -8.66 3.17 -11.23
CA GLY A 149 -8.84 2.69 -9.86
C GLY A 149 -8.60 1.18 -9.68
N ALA A 150 -8.04 0.50 -10.68
CA ALA A 150 -7.56 -0.87 -10.60
C ALA A 150 -6.04 -0.92 -10.86
N LEU A 151 -5.37 -1.99 -10.43
CA LEU A 151 -3.93 -2.13 -10.56
C LEU A 151 -3.59 -2.98 -11.79
N ASP A 152 -2.91 -2.39 -12.76
CA ASP A 152 -2.46 -3.04 -13.99
C ASP A 152 -0.96 -3.35 -13.88
N LEU A 153 -0.62 -4.64 -14.03
CA LEU A 153 0.76 -5.10 -14.17
C LEU A 153 1.04 -5.49 -15.61
N TYR A 154 2.01 -4.81 -16.21
CA TYR A 154 2.60 -5.16 -17.50
C TYR A 154 3.98 -5.74 -17.27
N LEU A 155 4.23 -6.94 -17.79
CA LEU A 155 5.52 -7.62 -17.63
C LEU A 155 5.88 -8.36 -18.91
N ASN A 156 7.06 -8.07 -19.44
CA ASN A 156 7.64 -8.74 -20.60
C ASN A 156 9.05 -9.27 -20.26
N LEU A 157 9.31 -10.53 -20.63
CA LEU A 157 10.58 -11.24 -20.44
C LEU A 157 11.12 -11.68 -21.81
N GLY A 158 11.24 -10.75 -22.75
CA GLY A 158 11.74 -10.98 -24.11
C GLY A 158 10.66 -11.29 -25.15
N GLU A 159 10.89 -10.83 -26.39
CA GLU A 159 10.00 -11.09 -27.54
C GLU A 159 10.24 -12.48 -28.16
N PRO A 160 9.21 -13.14 -28.72
CA PRO A 160 9.39 -14.25 -29.65
C PRO A 160 9.87 -13.71 -31.01
N GLU A 161 11.00 -14.24 -31.53
CA GLU A 161 11.60 -13.85 -32.83
C GLU A 161 10.73 -14.15 -34.08
N THR A 162 9.48 -14.59 -33.94
CA THR A 162 8.65 -15.05 -35.08
C THR A 162 7.24 -14.47 -35.09
N SER A 163 7.12 -13.15 -35.17
CA SER A 163 5.91 -12.53 -35.75
C SER A 163 6.15 -11.08 -36.14
N GLY A 164 6.59 -10.87 -37.38
CA GLY A 164 6.61 -9.58 -38.08
C GLY A 164 5.20 -9.06 -38.41
N THR A 165 4.35 -8.93 -37.39
CA THR A 165 2.98 -8.41 -37.50
C THR A 165 2.70 -7.49 -36.31
N THR A 166 2.70 -6.19 -36.59
CA THR A 166 1.90 -5.12 -35.96
C THR A 166 1.42 -5.38 -34.52
N ALA A 167 2.06 -4.72 -33.55
CA ALA A 167 1.49 -4.34 -32.25
C ALA A 167 0.57 -5.40 -31.60
N ALA A 168 1.12 -6.57 -31.26
CA ALA A 168 0.48 -7.42 -30.27
C ALA A 168 0.45 -6.63 -28.94
N GLY A 169 -0.69 -6.01 -28.65
CA GLY A 169 -0.82 -5.00 -27.60
C GLY A 169 -0.28 -5.47 -26.25
N ARG A 170 0.36 -4.56 -25.51
CA ARG A 170 0.82 -4.81 -24.13
C ARG A 170 -0.35 -5.34 -23.31
N VAL A 171 -0.34 -6.63 -22.96
CA VAL A 171 -1.41 -7.26 -22.19
C VAL A 171 -1.13 -7.04 -20.70
N ALA A 172 -1.97 -6.24 -20.06
CA ALA A 172 -1.96 -6.07 -18.61
C ALA A 172 -2.68 -7.22 -17.91
N VAL A 173 -2.19 -7.55 -16.71
CA VAL A 173 -2.96 -8.30 -15.71
C VAL A 173 -3.51 -7.29 -14.71
N THR A 174 -4.84 -7.14 -14.71
CA THR A 174 -5.56 -6.20 -13.84
C THR A 174 -6.03 -6.89 -12.56
N VAL A 175 -5.80 -6.25 -11.41
CA VAL A 175 -6.22 -6.74 -10.08
C VAL A 175 -6.80 -5.62 -9.23
N GLY A 176 -7.87 -5.92 -8.51
CA GLY A 176 -8.53 -4.98 -7.61
C GLY A 176 -9.44 -3.98 -8.34
N SER A 177 -10.08 -3.12 -7.56
CA SER A 177 -11.00 -2.08 -8.02
C SER A 177 -11.19 -1.06 -6.90
N LEU A 178 -11.48 0.20 -7.24
CA LEU A 178 -11.69 1.30 -6.27
C LEU A 178 -10.48 1.50 -5.33
N LEU A 179 -9.27 1.31 -5.86
CA LEU A 179 -8.01 1.47 -5.12
C LEU A 179 -7.59 2.95 -4.94
N ASP A 180 -8.41 3.88 -5.44
CA ASP A 180 -8.30 5.34 -5.33
C ASP A 180 -9.19 5.91 -4.20
N ASP A 181 -9.57 5.08 -3.23
CA ASP A 181 -10.48 5.40 -2.12
C ASP A 181 -9.87 6.24 -0.97
N GLN A 182 -8.64 6.75 -1.16
CA GLN A 182 -7.83 7.41 -0.12
C GLN A 182 -7.49 6.53 1.08
N GLN A 183 -7.33 5.23 0.86
CA GLN A 183 -6.95 4.27 1.90
C GLN A 183 -5.73 3.47 1.48
N TRP A 184 -5.07 2.85 2.46
CA TRP A 184 -3.89 2.05 2.18
C TRP A 184 -4.26 0.69 1.59
N HIS A 185 -3.74 0.43 0.40
CA HIS A 185 -3.77 -0.87 -0.26
C HIS A 185 -2.39 -1.50 -0.28
N SER A 186 -2.29 -2.80 -0.01
CA SER A 186 -1.02 -3.54 -0.08
C SER A 186 -0.85 -4.23 -1.41
N VAL A 187 0.34 -4.09 -2.00
CA VAL A 187 0.73 -4.77 -3.23
C VAL A 187 1.94 -5.64 -2.95
N HIS A 188 1.87 -6.88 -3.42
CA HIS A 188 2.97 -7.82 -3.40
C HIS A 188 3.10 -8.49 -4.76
N ILE A 189 4.30 -8.42 -5.34
CA ILE A 189 4.64 -9.10 -6.58
C ILE A 189 5.75 -10.08 -6.24
N GLU A 190 5.52 -11.36 -6.53
CA GLU A 190 6.57 -12.37 -6.51
C GLU A 190 6.65 -13.01 -7.90
N ARG A 191 7.81 -12.87 -8.55
CA ARG A 191 8.10 -13.54 -9.81
C ARG A 191 9.20 -14.57 -9.61
N PHE A 192 9.01 -15.76 -10.17
CA PHE A 192 10.05 -16.77 -10.31
C PHE A 192 10.00 -17.35 -11.73
N ASN A 193 11.06 -17.16 -12.52
CA ASN A 193 11.05 -17.43 -13.96
C ASN A 193 9.86 -16.71 -14.64
N LYS A 194 9.02 -17.46 -15.36
CA LYS A 194 7.81 -16.94 -16.02
C LYS A 194 6.60 -16.86 -15.07
N GLN A 195 6.67 -17.47 -13.89
CA GLN A 195 5.55 -17.51 -12.94
C GLN A 195 5.51 -16.22 -12.13
N VAL A 196 4.32 -15.62 -12.06
CA VAL A 196 4.09 -14.36 -11.34
C VAL A 196 2.87 -14.51 -10.43
N ASN A 197 3.06 -14.11 -9.18
CA ASN A 197 2.02 -13.95 -8.18
C ASN A 197 1.87 -12.45 -7.92
N LEU A 198 0.71 -11.88 -8.28
CA LEU A 198 0.35 -10.51 -7.98
C LEU A 198 -0.75 -10.50 -6.93
N THR A 199 -0.44 -10.08 -5.71
CA THR A 199 -1.38 -9.92 -4.62
C THR A 199 -1.69 -8.45 -4.40
N VAL A 200 -2.98 -8.10 -4.42
CA VAL A 200 -3.50 -6.79 -4.01
C VAL A 200 -4.45 -7.00 -2.84
N ASP A 201 -4.12 -6.41 -1.70
CA ASP A 201 -4.76 -6.66 -0.41
C ASP A 201 -4.84 -8.16 -0.09
N SER A 202 -6.02 -8.77 -0.14
CA SER A 202 -6.26 -10.20 0.09
C SER A 202 -6.42 -11.01 -1.19
N HIS A 203 -6.41 -10.38 -2.36
CA HIS A 203 -6.69 -11.02 -3.64
C HIS A 203 -5.40 -11.30 -4.40
N THR A 204 -5.14 -12.56 -4.70
CA THR A 204 -3.96 -12.99 -5.46
C THR A 204 -4.35 -13.47 -6.85
N GLN A 205 -3.67 -12.96 -7.86
CA GLN A 205 -3.71 -13.42 -9.25
C GLN A 205 -2.41 -14.14 -9.58
N HIS A 206 -2.54 -15.33 -10.17
CA HIS A 206 -1.44 -16.18 -10.58
C HIS A 206 -1.43 -16.28 -12.10
N PHE A 207 -0.31 -15.95 -12.73
CA PHE A 207 -0.21 -16.02 -14.19
C PHE A 207 1.22 -16.34 -14.65
N HIS A 208 1.33 -16.70 -15.93
CA HIS A 208 2.61 -16.89 -16.60
C HIS A 208 2.83 -15.79 -17.63
N THR A 209 4.06 -15.27 -17.69
CA THR A 209 4.44 -14.28 -18.71
C THR A 209 4.44 -14.92 -20.10
N LYS A 210 4.05 -14.15 -21.12
CA LYS A 210 4.00 -14.62 -22.52
C LYS A 210 5.36 -14.63 -23.23
N GLY A 211 6.38 -13.98 -22.67
CA GLY A 211 7.73 -13.93 -23.25
C GLY A 211 8.43 -15.29 -23.25
N GLU A 212 9.40 -15.46 -24.15
CA GLU A 212 10.19 -16.69 -24.25
C GLU A 212 11.29 -16.78 -23.17
N GLY A 213 11.77 -15.64 -22.66
CA GLY A 213 12.80 -15.56 -21.62
C GLY A 213 12.32 -15.94 -20.23
N HIS A 214 13.28 -16.26 -19.36
CA HIS A 214 13.07 -16.60 -17.95
C HIS A 214 13.62 -15.54 -16.99
N SER A 215 14.49 -14.67 -17.49
CA SER A 215 15.05 -13.55 -16.75
C SER A 215 14.37 -12.24 -17.12
N LEU A 216 14.25 -11.35 -16.15
CA LEU A 216 13.90 -9.95 -16.39
C LEU A 216 15.20 -9.16 -16.47
N GLU A 217 15.47 -8.55 -17.62
CA GLU A 217 16.62 -7.67 -17.80
C GLU A 217 16.19 -6.21 -17.72
N VAL A 218 16.58 -5.53 -16.64
CA VAL A 218 16.35 -4.09 -16.47
C VAL A 218 17.67 -3.36 -16.55
N ASP A 219 17.70 -2.30 -17.35
CA ASP A 219 18.91 -1.51 -17.52
C ASP A 219 18.98 -0.40 -16.51
N TYR A 220 20.15 -0.28 -15.88
CA TYR A 220 20.62 0.87 -15.12
C TYR A 220 19.82 1.23 -13.85
N GLU A 221 18.50 1.41 -13.93
CA GLU A 221 17.67 1.90 -12.84
C GLU A 221 16.21 1.44 -12.89
N LEU A 222 15.59 1.34 -11.71
CA LEU A 222 14.14 1.22 -11.53
C LEU A 222 13.57 2.56 -11.08
N SER A 223 12.44 2.94 -11.65
CA SER A 223 11.72 4.15 -11.28
C SER A 223 10.47 3.82 -10.44
N PHE A 224 10.23 4.61 -9.40
CA PHE A 224 9.08 4.50 -8.52
C PHE A 224 8.35 5.82 -8.40
N GLY A 225 7.02 5.76 -8.45
CA GLY A 225 6.13 6.92 -8.37
C GLY A 225 6.04 7.77 -9.66
N GLY A 226 6.77 7.41 -10.70
CA GLY A 226 6.72 8.09 -11.99
C GLY A 226 7.80 7.58 -12.94
N ILE A 227 7.68 7.95 -14.22
CA ILE A 227 8.68 7.67 -15.24
C ILE A 227 9.38 9.00 -15.54
N PRO A 228 10.69 9.15 -15.31
CA PRO A 228 11.41 10.39 -15.63
C PRO A 228 11.28 10.64 -17.14
N LEU A 229 10.79 11.82 -17.52
CA LEU A 229 10.53 12.13 -18.93
C LEU A 229 11.86 12.26 -19.69
N PRO A 230 12.12 11.47 -20.75
CA PRO A 230 13.24 11.73 -21.63
C PRO A 230 12.93 12.95 -22.53
N GLY A 231 13.28 14.15 -22.06
CA GLY A 231 13.67 15.33 -22.86
C GLY A 231 12.72 15.88 -23.94
N LYS A 232 11.53 15.30 -24.17
CA LYS A 232 10.56 15.78 -25.16
C LYS A 232 9.13 15.77 -24.57
N PRO A 233 8.46 16.93 -24.52
CA PRO A 233 7.04 16.97 -24.17
C PRO A 233 6.23 16.28 -25.28
N GLY A 234 5.56 15.17 -24.96
CA GLY A 234 4.51 14.59 -25.81
C GLY A 234 4.61 13.10 -26.16
N THR A 235 5.60 12.34 -25.71
CA THR A 235 5.75 10.91 -26.10
C THR A 235 5.36 9.88 -25.02
N PHE A 236 5.26 10.28 -23.75
CA PHE A 236 4.78 9.39 -22.67
C PHE A 236 3.40 9.86 -22.17
N LEU A 237 2.37 9.04 -22.42
CA LEU A 237 0.98 9.32 -22.03
C LEU A 237 0.65 8.92 -20.58
N ARG A 238 1.58 8.23 -19.89
CA ARG A 238 1.37 7.74 -18.52
C ARG A 238 1.56 8.87 -17.51
N LYS A 239 0.63 8.98 -16.56
CA LYS A 239 0.71 9.96 -15.48
C LYS A 239 1.60 9.42 -14.36
N ASN A 240 2.39 10.29 -13.74
CA ASN A 240 3.11 9.94 -12.53
C ASN A 240 2.13 9.77 -11.36
N PHE A 241 2.54 8.98 -10.37
CA PHE A 241 1.71 8.71 -9.21
C PHE A 241 1.61 9.93 -8.30
N HIS A 242 0.40 10.21 -7.84
CA HIS A 242 0.13 11.25 -6.85
C HIS A 242 -0.57 10.61 -5.64
N GLY A 243 0.17 10.49 -4.55
CA GLY A 243 -0.28 9.83 -3.33
C GLY A 243 0.89 9.47 -2.43
N CYS A 244 0.61 8.66 -1.42
CA CYS A 244 1.63 8.19 -0.50
C CYS A 244 1.98 6.73 -0.81
N VAL A 245 3.27 6.39 -0.73
CA VAL A 245 3.75 5.00 -0.73
C VAL A 245 4.45 4.75 0.59
N GLU A 246 4.16 3.63 1.23
CA GLU A 246 4.88 3.18 2.40
C GLU A 246 5.53 1.82 2.19
N ASN A 247 6.68 1.62 2.86
CA ASN A 247 7.38 0.34 2.94
C ASN A 247 7.63 -0.25 1.55
N LEU A 248 8.22 0.54 0.67
CA LEU A 248 8.62 0.12 -0.67
C LEU A 248 9.90 -0.73 -0.60
N TYR A 249 9.75 -2.01 -0.89
CA TYR A 249 10.84 -2.97 -0.97
C TYR A 249 10.99 -3.52 -2.39
N TYR A 250 12.24 -3.60 -2.84
CA TYR A 250 12.64 -4.32 -4.03
C TYR A 250 13.73 -5.32 -3.66
N ASN A 251 13.47 -6.62 -3.85
CA ASN A 251 14.41 -7.71 -3.53
C ASN A 251 15.01 -7.60 -2.11
N GLY A 252 14.18 -7.23 -1.13
CA GLY A 252 14.54 -7.07 0.28
C GLY A 252 15.14 -5.70 0.64
N ILE A 253 15.42 -4.83 -0.32
CA ILE A 253 15.99 -3.50 -0.11
C ILE A 253 14.87 -2.48 0.05
N ASN A 254 14.87 -1.74 1.17
CA ASN A 254 13.91 -0.64 1.40
C ASN A 254 14.35 0.62 0.64
N VAL A 255 13.69 0.92 -0.47
CA VAL A 255 14.04 2.02 -1.38
C VAL A 255 13.84 3.39 -0.71
N ILE A 256 12.82 3.53 0.13
CA ILE A 256 12.52 4.78 0.86
C ILE A 256 13.58 5.05 1.94
N ASP A 257 14.07 4.02 2.63
CA ASP A 257 15.18 4.15 3.59
C ASP A 257 16.48 4.56 2.88
N LEU A 258 16.77 4.00 1.71
CA LEU A 258 17.91 4.45 0.89
C LEU A 258 17.79 5.94 0.55
N ALA A 259 16.61 6.37 0.10
CA ALA A 259 16.33 7.78 -0.23
C ALA A 259 16.55 8.68 1.00
N LYS A 260 16.01 8.27 2.15
CA LYS A 260 16.11 9.03 3.40
C LYS A 260 17.55 9.18 3.87
N ARG A 261 18.36 8.14 3.69
CA ARG A 261 19.79 8.12 4.04
C ARG A 261 20.69 8.72 2.95
N ARG A 262 20.12 9.23 1.85
CA ARG A 262 20.84 9.81 0.70
C ARG A 262 21.95 8.89 0.19
N LYS A 263 21.63 7.60 0.02
CA LYS A 263 22.58 6.61 -0.50
C LYS A 263 22.89 6.91 -1.98
N PRO A 264 24.09 6.60 -2.47
CA PRO A 264 24.48 6.92 -3.85
C PRO A 264 23.67 6.15 -4.92
N GLN A 265 23.00 5.05 -4.52
CA GLN A 265 22.19 4.21 -5.40
C GLN A 265 20.78 4.78 -5.66
N ILE A 266 20.38 5.87 -5.02
CA ILE A 266 19.04 6.43 -5.16
C ILE A 266 19.12 7.90 -5.57
N HIS A 267 18.32 8.26 -6.57
CA HIS A 267 18.21 9.62 -7.07
C HIS A 267 16.74 10.04 -7.08
N SER A 268 16.47 11.33 -6.93
CA SER A 268 15.16 11.93 -7.16
C SER A 268 15.24 12.80 -8.40
N ASP A 269 14.28 12.69 -9.31
CA ASP A 269 14.22 13.56 -10.48
C ASP A 269 13.84 14.99 -10.02
N GLU A 270 14.81 15.92 -10.10
CA GLU A 270 14.68 17.28 -9.59
C GLU A 270 13.94 18.17 -10.60
N SER A 271 12.63 18.36 -10.38
CA SER A 271 11.92 19.55 -10.85
C SER A 271 11.09 20.16 -9.71
N ASN A 272 11.76 20.78 -8.73
CA ASN A 272 11.14 21.53 -7.62
C ASN A 272 10.11 20.75 -6.76
N ALA A 273 10.05 19.44 -6.92
CA ALA A 273 9.09 18.55 -6.26
C ALA A 273 9.85 17.67 -5.26
N GLU A 274 9.70 17.97 -3.98
CA GLU A 274 10.28 17.20 -2.88
C GLU A 274 9.44 15.94 -2.65
N VAL A 275 9.99 14.75 -2.94
CA VAL A 275 9.45 13.52 -2.33
C VAL A 275 9.62 13.67 -0.82
N LYS A 276 8.52 13.90 -0.10
CA LYS A 276 8.61 14.08 1.35
C LYS A 276 8.72 12.72 2.01
N LEU A 277 9.89 12.48 2.60
CA LEU A 277 10.21 11.22 3.25
C LEU A 277 9.91 11.32 4.75
N TYR A 278 8.95 10.52 5.20
CA TYR A 278 8.55 10.45 6.59
C TYR A 278 8.92 9.09 7.18
N VAL A 279 9.33 9.08 8.45
CA VAL A 279 9.23 7.87 9.26
C VAL A 279 8.11 8.12 10.26
N CYS A 280 6.98 7.46 10.05
CA CYS A 280 5.88 7.54 10.97
C CYS A 280 6.20 6.62 12.16
N ILE A 281 6.50 7.22 13.32
CA ILE A 281 6.51 6.51 14.60
C ILE A 281 5.19 6.86 15.27
N TYR A 282 4.25 5.92 15.29
CA TYR A 282 3.02 6.10 16.05
C TYR A 282 3.26 5.70 17.51
N ILE A 283 3.31 6.70 18.39
CA ILE A 283 3.24 6.55 19.85
C ILE A 283 1.88 7.10 20.25
N TYR A 284 1.07 6.33 20.98
CA TYR A 284 -0.03 6.93 21.74
C TYR A 284 -0.07 6.43 23.17
N ILE A 285 -0.49 7.39 23.98
CA ILE A 285 -0.33 7.60 25.41
C ILE A 285 -1.51 6.98 26.16
N TRP A 286 -1.22 6.42 27.34
CA TRP A 286 -2.19 6.03 28.35
C TRP A 286 -2.89 7.27 28.94
N THR A 287 -4.22 7.27 28.99
CA THR A 287 -4.98 8.14 29.90
C THR A 287 -6.14 7.35 30.49
#